data_AF-A0A914GE66-F1
#
_entry.id   AF-A0A914GE66-F1
#
_cell.length_a   1.000
_cell.length_b   1.000
_cell.length_c   1.000
_cell.angle_alpha   90.00
_cell.angle_beta   90.00
_cell.angle_gamma   90.00
#
_symmetry.space_group_name_H-M   'P 1'
#
loop_
_entity.id
_entity.type
_entity.pdbx_description
1 polymer ?
#
loop_
_entity_poly.entity_id
_entity_poly.type
_entity_poly.pdbx_seq_one_letter_code
_entity_poly.pdbx_strand_id
1 'polypeptide(L)'
;MAGPSARVTKAGAEALTRHVTPIISSSREEARARVLAVYKELQRMTPRFWFDYDMKDMPLPVFRAVLKKQFDKKAHLTDARVIDREVEECYQHMKSIDYKFYNKDHVRNFLFRENVEAKPKDFLSRFLTQKE
;
A
#
# COMPACT_ATOMS: atom_id res chain seq x y z
N MET A 1 -18.07 -12.77 52.02
CA MET A 1 -16.66 -12.77 51.56
C MET A 1 -16.63 -12.39 50.08
N ALA A 2 -16.48 -11.11 49.76
CA ALA A 2 -16.39 -10.64 48.39
C ALA A 2 -14.91 -10.62 47.97
N GLY A 3 -14.54 -11.40 46.94
CA GLY A 3 -13.17 -11.45 46.42
C GLY A 3 -12.79 -10.13 45.73
N PRO A 4 -11.52 -9.70 45.81
CA PRO A 4 -11.10 -8.43 45.22
C PRO A 4 -11.09 -8.54 43.69
N SER A 5 -11.91 -7.71 43.05
CA SER A 5 -11.87 -7.47 41.60
C SER A 5 -10.54 -6.80 41.24
N ALA A 6 -9.59 -7.59 40.73
CA ALA A 6 -8.30 -7.09 40.26
C ALA A 6 -8.50 -6.08 39.12
N ARG A 7 -8.22 -4.81 39.41
CA ARG A 7 -8.14 -3.77 38.38
C ARG A 7 -6.83 -3.98 37.62
N VAL A 8 -6.93 -4.47 36.40
CA VAL A 8 -5.79 -4.55 35.48
C VAL A 8 -5.29 -3.11 35.23
N THR A 9 -4.10 -2.79 35.73
CA THR A 9 -3.43 -1.52 35.45
C THR A 9 -2.95 -1.52 34.00
N LYS A 10 -2.94 -0.36 33.33
CA LYS A 10 -2.52 -0.22 31.92
C LYS A 10 -1.13 -0.83 31.62
N ALA A 11 -0.23 -0.83 32.60
CA ALA A 11 1.09 -1.48 32.50
C ALA A 11 1.02 -3.02 32.37
N GLY A 12 0.03 -3.68 33.00
CA GLY A 12 -0.18 -5.12 32.87
C GLY A 12 -0.81 -5.52 31.52
N ALA A 13 -1.49 -4.60 30.85
CA ALA A 13 -2.04 -4.82 29.52
C ALA A 13 -0.96 -4.82 28.42
N GLU A 14 0.11 -4.04 28.59
CA GLU A 14 1.27 -4.03 27.68
C GLU A 14 2.05 -5.35 27.73
N ALA A 15 2.26 -5.90 28.94
CA ALA A 15 2.97 -7.16 29.14
C ALA A 15 2.23 -8.40 28.59
N LEU A 16 0.92 -8.29 28.31
CA LEU A 16 0.10 -9.36 27.72
C LEU A 16 -0.08 -9.21 26.20
N THR A 17 0.51 -8.19 25.58
CA THR A 17 0.65 -8.18 24.13
C THR A 17 1.75 -9.18 23.77
N ARG A 18 1.49 -10.10 22.83
CA ARG A 18 2.54 -10.96 22.27
C ARG A 18 3.67 -10.05 21.80
N HIS A 19 4.78 -10.00 22.53
CA HIS A 19 5.98 -9.28 22.12
C HIS A 19 6.49 -9.93 20.83
N VAL A 20 6.15 -9.33 19.69
CA VAL A 20 6.70 -9.75 18.40
C VAL A 20 7.85 -8.82 18.05
N THR A 21 8.93 -9.41 17.56
CA THR A 21 10.09 -8.67 17.10
C THR A 21 9.71 -7.74 15.95
N PRO A 22 9.98 -6.42 16.05
CA PRO A 22 9.81 -5.51 14.92
C PRO A 22 10.78 -5.90 13.79
N ILE A 23 10.40 -5.61 12.54
CA ILE A 23 11.27 -5.89 11.38
C ILE A 23 12.29 -4.75 11.24
N ILE A 24 11.81 -3.51 11.15
CA ILE A 24 12.64 -2.31 11.06
C ILE A 24 12.11 -1.24 11.99
N SER A 25 10.83 -0.86 11.83
CA SER A 25 10.21 0.21 12.62
C SER A 25 9.76 -0.30 13.98
N SER A 26 10.20 0.38 15.02
CA SER A 26 9.80 0.12 16.41
C SER A 26 8.50 0.82 16.80
N SER A 27 8.17 1.91 16.11
CA SER A 27 7.03 2.79 16.38
C SER A 27 6.23 3.11 15.12
N ARG A 28 5.00 3.59 15.31
CA ARG A 28 4.11 3.98 14.21
C ARG A 28 4.63 5.23 13.49
N GLU A 29 5.22 6.15 14.25
CA GLU A 29 5.78 7.40 13.77
C GLU A 29 6.97 7.14 12.84
N GLU A 30 7.83 6.20 13.21
CA GLU A 30 8.95 5.74 12.39
C GLU A 30 8.45 5.10 11.08
N ALA A 31 7.50 4.17 11.16
CA ALA A 31 6.90 3.55 9.98
C ALA A 31 6.27 4.60 9.04
N ARG A 32 5.57 5.60 9.60
CA ARG A 32 4.98 6.70 8.81
C ARG A 32 6.06 7.55 8.15
N ALA A 33 7.16 7.85 8.84
CA ALA A 33 8.27 8.61 8.27
C ALA A 33 8.90 7.85 7.07
N ARG A 34 9.05 6.52 7.18
CA ARG A 34 9.55 5.67 6.10
C ARG A 34 8.61 5.64 4.89
N VAL A 35 7.31 5.49 5.10
CA VAL A 35 6.30 5.58 4.01
C VAL A 35 6.41 6.92 3.27
N LEU A 36 6.55 8.03 4.00
CA LEU A 36 6.70 9.36 3.39
C LEU A 36 8.02 9.50 2.64
N ALA A 37 9.10 8.89 3.12
CA ALA A 37 10.39 8.87 2.43
C ALA A 37 10.29 8.14 1.08
N VAL A 38 9.76 6.91 1.06
CA VAL A 38 9.50 6.14 -0.16
C VAL A 38 8.60 6.90 -1.12
N TYR A 39 7.51 7.48 -0.61
CA TYR A 39 6.58 8.24 -1.44
C TYR A 39 7.28 9.42 -2.15
N LYS A 40 8.08 10.21 -1.42
CA LYS A 40 8.84 11.32 -2.01
C LYS A 40 9.84 10.84 -3.05
N GLU A 41 10.52 9.74 -2.77
CA GLU A 41 11.50 9.16 -3.69
C GLU A 41 10.86 8.66 -4.98
N LEU A 42 9.73 7.94 -4.88
CA LEU A 42 8.93 7.50 -6.02
C LEU A 42 8.44 8.70 -6.84
N GLN A 43 7.91 9.74 -6.18
CA GLN A 43 7.43 10.95 -6.87
C GLN A 43 8.54 11.68 -7.64
N ARG A 44 9.78 11.63 -7.12
CA ARG A 44 10.97 12.17 -7.80
C ARG A 44 11.40 11.31 -8.98
N MET A 45 11.30 9.99 -8.88
CA MET A 45 11.58 9.04 -9.97
C MET A 45 10.51 9.10 -11.08
N THR A 46 9.28 9.50 -10.72
CA THR A 46 8.09 9.43 -11.58
C THR A 46 8.25 10.03 -12.98
N PRO A 47 8.88 11.21 -13.20
CA PRO A 47 9.03 11.76 -14.56
C PRO A 47 9.87 10.87 -15.49
N ARG A 48 10.94 10.26 -14.96
CA ARG A 48 11.78 9.31 -15.72
C ARG A 48 11.00 8.06 -16.06
N PHE A 49 10.39 7.47 -15.02
CA PHE A 49 9.53 6.31 -15.13
C PHE A 49 8.40 6.50 -16.17
N TRP A 50 7.71 7.64 -16.13
CA TRP A 50 6.64 8.00 -17.06
C TRP A 50 7.13 8.03 -18.53
N PHE A 51 8.34 8.54 -18.75
CA PHE A 51 8.94 8.60 -20.08
C PHE A 51 9.45 7.23 -20.56
N ASP A 52 10.18 6.51 -19.72
CA ASP A 52 10.81 5.22 -20.07
C ASP A 52 9.78 4.14 -20.41
N TYR A 53 8.65 4.14 -19.71
CA TYR A 53 7.55 3.20 -19.90
C TYR A 53 6.51 3.68 -20.91
N ASP A 54 6.74 4.83 -21.55
CA ASP A 54 5.89 5.42 -22.59
C ASP A 54 4.43 5.62 -22.16
N MET A 55 4.24 6.11 -20.93
CA MET A 55 2.92 6.34 -20.31
C MET A 55 2.32 7.71 -20.72
N LYS A 56 2.68 8.18 -21.92
CA LYS A 56 2.39 9.53 -22.41
C LYS A 56 0.94 9.75 -22.81
N ASP A 57 0.17 8.67 -22.91
CA ASP A 57 -1.28 8.72 -23.05
C ASP A 57 -1.95 9.43 -21.87
N MET A 58 -1.27 9.49 -20.72
CA MET A 58 -1.72 10.20 -19.53
C MET A 58 -0.79 11.39 -19.22
N PRO A 59 -1.36 12.58 -18.90
CA PRO A 59 -0.57 13.69 -18.40
C PRO A 59 0.17 13.34 -17.11
N LEU A 60 1.43 13.75 -16.98
CA LEU A 60 2.28 13.49 -15.81
C LEU A 60 1.61 13.82 -14.44
N PRO A 61 0.84 14.92 -14.28
CA PRO A 61 0.13 15.19 -13.04
C PRO A 61 -0.91 14.12 -12.68
N VAL A 62 -1.64 13.61 -13.68
CA VAL A 62 -2.63 12.54 -13.50
C VAL A 62 -1.92 11.26 -13.11
N PHE A 63 -0.79 10.96 -13.75
CA PHE A 63 0.02 9.79 -13.42
C PHE A 63 0.52 9.81 -11.97
N ARG A 64 1.02 10.97 -11.50
CA ARG A 64 1.40 11.16 -10.08
C ARG A 64 0.23 10.96 -9.13
N ALA A 65 -0.97 11.40 -9.50
CA ALA A 65 -2.18 11.20 -8.72
C ALA A 65 -2.58 9.71 -8.65
N VAL A 66 -2.41 8.95 -9.74
CA VAL A 66 -2.62 7.50 -9.75
C VAL A 66 -1.65 6.79 -8.80
N LEU A 67 -0.37 7.16 -8.81
CA LEU A 67 0.61 6.62 -7.87
C LEU A 67 0.19 6.94 -6.43
N LYS A 68 -0.22 8.18 -6.14
CA LYS A 68 -0.73 8.57 -4.81
C LYS A 68 -1.94 7.72 -4.40
N LYS A 69 -2.88 7.46 -5.31
CA LYS A 69 -4.05 6.60 -5.05
C LYS A 69 -3.65 5.21 -4.57
N GLN A 70 -2.53 4.65 -5.04
CA GLN A 70 -2.04 3.34 -4.57
C GLN A 70 -1.60 3.38 -3.10
N PHE A 71 -1.00 4.48 -2.64
CA PHE A 71 -0.69 4.67 -1.21
C PHE A 71 -1.97 4.84 -0.40
N ASP A 72 -2.92 5.63 -0.89
CA ASP A 72 -4.19 5.89 -0.21
C ASP A 72 -5.00 4.59 -0.01
N LYS A 73 -4.95 3.65 -0.96
CA LYS A 73 -5.59 2.32 -0.81
C LYS A 73 -5.08 1.54 0.39
N LYS A 74 -3.81 1.69 0.74
CA LYS A 74 -3.15 0.99 1.86
C LYS A 74 -3.17 1.80 3.16
N ALA A 75 -3.84 2.96 3.19
CA ALA A 75 -3.90 3.82 4.37
C ALA A 75 -4.64 3.21 5.57
N HIS A 76 -5.41 2.14 5.35
CA HIS A 76 -6.13 1.41 6.40
C HIS A 76 -5.21 0.49 7.24
N LEU A 77 -3.96 0.28 6.82
CA LEU A 77 -3.01 -0.57 7.55
C LEU A 77 -2.57 0.10 8.86
N THR A 78 -2.59 -0.67 9.94
CA THR A 78 -2.25 -0.20 11.30
C THR A 78 -0.99 -0.85 11.86
N ASP A 79 -0.68 -2.09 11.48
CA ASP A 79 0.48 -2.84 11.95
C ASP A 79 1.77 -2.35 11.27
N ALA A 80 2.74 -1.90 12.07
CA ALA A 80 4.01 -1.38 11.60
C ALA A 80 4.82 -2.39 10.78
N ARG A 81 4.73 -3.69 11.07
CA ARG A 81 5.49 -4.74 10.36
C ARG A 81 4.97 -4.96 8.94
N VAL A 82 3.65 -4.88 8.78
CA VAL A 82 3.00 -4.95 7.47
C VAL A 82 3.36 -3.71 6.67
N ILE A 83 3.34 -2.54 7.30
CA ILE A 83 3.76 -1.28 6.67
C ILE A 83 5.22 -1.36 6.21
N ASP A 84 6.12 -1.83 7.07
CA ASP A 84 7.55 -1.99 6.72
C ASP A 84 7.74 -2.94 5.54
N ARG A 85 7.00 -4.05 5.50
CA ARG A 85 7.04 -4.97 4.36
C ARG A 85 6.58 -4.29 3.07
N GLU A 86 5.47 -3.56 3.12
CA GLU A 86 4.94 -2.83 1.96
C GLU A 86 5.87 -1.72 1.47
N VAL A 87 6.60 -1.08 2.39
CA VAL A 87 7.67 -0.11 2.09
C VAL A 87 8.80 -0.79 1.32
N GLU A 88 9.25 -1.96 1.75
CA GLU A 88 10.32 -2.69 1.04
C GLU A 88 9.86 -3.30 -0.28
N GLU A 89 8.64 -3.80 -0.37
CA GLU A 89 8.04 -4.22 -1.63
C GLU A 89 7.98 -3.05 -2.62
N CYS A 90 7.68 -1.83 -2.16
CA CYS A 90 7.73 -0.63 -3.00
C CYS A 90 9.15 -0.32 -3.48
N TYR A 91 10.16 -0.42 -2.62
CA TYR A 91 11.57 -0.28 -3.02
C TYR A 91 11.98 -1.32 -4.07
N GLN A 92 11.54 -2.57 -3.90
CA GLN A 92 11.77 -3.62 -4.87
C GLN A 92 11.17 -3.27 -6.23
N HIS A 93 9.91 -2.82 -6.26
CA HIS A 93 9.27 -2.37 -7.50
C HIS A 93 10.01 -1.19 -8.15
N MET A 94 10.44 -0.21 -7.36
CA MET A 94 11.21 0.93 -7.86
C MET A 94 12.52 0.48 -8.51
N LYS A 95 13.25 -0.45 -7.90
CA LYS A 95 14.45 -1.04 -8.50
C LYS A 95 14.13 -1.83 -9.77
N SER A 96 13.07 -2.65 -9.76
CA SER A 96 12.66 -3.41 -10.95
C SER A 96 12.30 -2.51 -12.15
N ILE A 97 11.73 -1.33 -11.88
CA ILE A 97 11.46 -0.30 -12.88
C ILE A 97 12.77 0.31 -13.40
N ASP A 98 13.67 0.70 -12.50
CA ASP A 98 14.95 1.35 -12.85
C ASP A 98 15.86 0.43 -13.68
N TYR A 99 15.94 -0.85 -13.30
CA TYR A 99 16.68 -1.88 -14.04
C TYR A 99 15.91 -2.47 -15.23
N LYS A 100 14.70 -1.99 -15.51
CA LYS A 100 13.85 -2.46 -16.63
C LYS A 100 13.55 -3.95 -16.59
N PHE A 101 13.46 -4.54 -15.39
CA PHE A 101 13.02 -5.92 -15.22
C PHE A 101 11.52 -6.09 -15.49
N TYR A 102 10.73 -5.03 -15.40
CA TYR A 102 9.33 -5.03 -15.81
C TYR A 102 9.14 -4.56 -17.25
N ASN A 103 8.28 -5.28 -17.98
CA ASN A 103 7.76 -4.84 -19.28
C ASN A 103 6.73 -3.71 -19.11
N LYS A 104 6.50 -2.92 -20.16
CA LYS A 104 5.52 -1.84 -20.24
C LYS A 104 4.11 -2.29 -19.88
N ASP A 105 3.67 -3.42 -20.44
CA ASP A 105 2.34 -3.97 -20.17
C ASP A 105 2.18 -4.40 -18.71
N HIS A 106 3.25 -4.95 -18.11
CA HIS A 106 3.23 -5.35 -16.70
C HIS A 106 2.99 -4.15 -15.79
N VAL A 107 3.74 -3.06 -16.00
CA VAL A 107 3.58 -1.83 -15.24
C VAL A 107 2.20 -1.22 -15.42
N ARG A 108 1.71 -1.17 -16.66
CA ARG A 108 0.40 -0.61 -16.97
C ARG A 108 -0.71 -1.42 -16.29
N ASN A 109 -0.64 -2.74 -16.37
CA ASN A 109 -1.58 -3.63 -15.69
C ASN A 109 -1.50 -3.49 -14.17
N PHE A 110 -0.31 -3.35 -13.59
CA PHE A 110 -0.14 -3.18 -12.16
C PHE A 110 -0.79 -1.89 -11.63
N LEU A 111 -0.60 -0.77 -12.34
CA LEU A 111 -1.15 0.53 -11.93
C LEU A 111 -2.64 0.70 -12.23
N PHE A 112 -3.12 0.14 -13.35
CA PHE A 112 -4.44 0.42 -13.92
C PHE A 112 -5.40 -0.76 -13.96
N ARG A 113 -5.14 -1.85 -13.22
CA ARG A 113 -6.05 -3.01 -13.15
C ARG A 113 -7.50 -2.65 -12.75
N GLU A 114 -7.70 -1.51 -12.10
CA GLU A 114 -9.01 -0.99 -11.70
C GLU A 114 -9.86 -0.43 -12.85
N ASN A 115 -9.25 -0.18 -14.00
CA ASN A 115 -9.96 0.33 -15.19
C ASN A 115 -10.52 -0.80 -16.06
N VAL A 116 -10.32 -2.07 -15.67
CA VAL A 116 -11.12 -3.18 -16.19
C VAL A 116 -12.53 -3.00 -15.64
N GLU A 117 -13.56 -3.11 -16.49
CA GLU A 117 -14.96 -2.86 -16.14
C GLU A 117 -15.26 -3.34 -14.72
N ALA A 118 -15.62 -2.37 -13.86
CA ALA A 118 -15.81 -2.65 -12.45
C ALA A 118 -16.87 -3.73 -12.32
N LYS A 119 -16.52 -4.85 -11.68
CA LYS A 119 -17.47 -5.94 -11.47
C LYS A 119 -18.76 -5.37 -10.90
N PRO A 120 -19.93 -5.74 -11.44
CA PRO A 120 -21.21 -5.24 -10.97
C PRO A 120 -21.27 -5.40 -9.44
N LYS A 121 -21.56 -4.30 -8.73
CA LYS A 121 -21.63 -4.31 -7.25
C LYS A 121 -23.05 -4.56 -6.77
N ASP A 122 -24.03 -4.10 -7.54
CA ASP A 122 -25.43 -4.24 -7.23
C ASP A 122 -25.95 -5.64 -7.55
N PHE A 123 -26.91 -6.12 -6.76
CA PHE A 123 -27.52 -7.44 -6.92
C PHE A 123 -28.11 -7.62 -8.32
N LEU A 124 -28.89 -6.64 -8.81
CA LEU A 124 -29.56 -6.77 -10.10
C LEU A 124 -28.54 -6.81 -11.24
N SER A 125 -27.53 -5.94 -11.18
CA SER A 125 -26.43 -5.94 -12.16
C SER A 125 -25.64 -7.26 -12.15
N ARG A 126 -25.39 -7.86 -10.98
CA ARG A 126 -24.74 -9.18 -10.87
C ARG A 126 -25.61 -10.30 -11.43
N PHE A 127 -26.89 -10.29 -11.10
CA PHE A 127 -27.87 -11.27 -11.54
C PHE A 127 -28.01 -11.27 -13.07
N LEU A 128 -28.04 -10.10 -13.71
CA LEU A 128 -28.15 -9.98 -15.16
C LEU A 128 -26.88 -10.39 -15.92
N THR A 129 -25.69 -10.22 -15.32
CA THR A 129 -24.41 -10.66 -15.90
C THR A 129 -24.18 -12.17 -15.77
N GLN A 130 -24.85 -12.87 -14.86
CA GLN A 130 -24.76 -14.32 -14.65
C GLN A 130 -25.47 -15.18 -15.72
N LYS A 131 -25.71 -14.64 -16.92
CA LYS A 131 -26.34 -15.40 -18.00
C LYS A 131 -25.26 -16.29 -18.66
N GLU A 132 -25.39 -17.60 -18.41
CA GLU A 132 -24.49 -18.76 -18.65
C GLU A 132 -23.58 -19.17 -17.47
#